data_AF-A0A259C6P2-F1
#
_entry.id   AF-A0A259C6P2-F1
#
_cell.length_a   1.000
_cell.length_b   1.000
_cell.length_c   1.000
_cell.angle_alpha   90.00
_cell.angle_beta   90.00
_cell.angle_gamma   90.00
#
_symmetry.space_group_name_H-M   'P 1'
#
loop_
_entity.id
_entity.type
_entity.pdbx_description
1 polymer ?
#
loop_
_entity_poly.entity_id
_entity_poly.type
_entity_poly.pdbx_seq_one_letter_code
_entity_poly.pdbx_strand_id
1 'polypeptide(L)'
;MALIDRFIIEFDTALRSVVGGAHAHRGTPGSEASSVTALDPSEREHAAGLMRVNHVGEVCAQALYQSQKLVARNPEIAQMLDHSAQEEMDHLAWCETRL
;
A
#
# COMPACT_ATOMS: atom_id res chain seq x y z
N MET A 1 6.81 -12.62 -21.39
CA MET A 1 5.40 -12.46 -20.96
C MET A 1 4.63 -11.78 -22.07
N ALA A 2 3.40 -12.20 -22.34
CA ALA A 2 2.57 -11.52 -23.33
C ALA A 2 2.09 -10.16 -22.79
N LEU A 3 1.76 -9.22 -23.69
CA LEU A 3 1.26 -7.89 -23.31
C LEU A 3 -0.01 -8.00 -22.45
N ILE A 4 -0.87 -8.97 -22.76
CA ILE A 4 -2.11 -9.23 -22.02
C ILE A 4 -1.85 -9.67 -20.57
N ASP A 5 -0.82 -10.50 -20.33
CA ASP A 5 -0.45 -10.94 -18.98
C ASP A 5 -0.09 -9.74 -18.11
N ARG A 6 0.65 -8.78 -18.69
CA ARG A 6 1.03 -7.56 -17.98
C ARG A 6 -0.20 -6.70 -17.65
N PHE A 7 -1.14 -6.54 -18.58
CA PHE A 7 -2.37 -5.81 -18.32
C PHE A 7 -3.21 -6.44 -17.19
N ILE A 8 -3.30 -7.77 -17.15
CA ILE A 8 -4.04 -8.48 -16.10
C ILE A 8 -3.41 -8.20 -14.72
N ILE A 9 -2.08 -8.27 -14.62
CA ILE A 9 -1.37 -8.05 -13.36
C ILE A 9 -1.50 -6.60 -12.86
N GLU A 10 -1.32 -5.63 -13.75
CA GLU A 10 -1.43 -4.21 -13.37
C GLU A 10 -2.88 -3.85 -12.99
N PHE A 11 -3.87 -4.47 -13.64
CA PHE A 11 -5.28 -4.30 -13.27
C PHE A 11 -5.63 -4.95 -11.92
N ASP A 12 -5.16 -6.16 -11.64
CA ASP A 12 -5.32 -6.80 -10.32
C ASP A 12 -4.67 -5.96 -9.21
N THR A 13 -3.47 -5.41 -9.48
CA THR A 13 -2.78 -4.50 -8.57
C THR A 13 -3.61 -3.25 -8.29
N ALA A 14 -4.13 -2.60 -9.33
CA ALA A 14 -4.99 -1.43 -9.18
C ALA A 14 -6.28 -1.75 -8.40
N LEU A 15 -6.90 -2.91 -8.65
CA LEU A 15 -8.07 -3.36 -7.89
C LEU A 15 -7.76 -3.52 -6.41
N ARG A 16 -6.70 -4.28 -6.07
CA ARG A 16 -6.30 -4.47 -4.66
C ARG A 16 -6.03 -3.16 -3.95
N SER A 17 -5.44 -2.18 -4.65
CA SER A 17 -5.19 -0.86 -4.10
C SER A 17 -6.45 -0.07 -3.75
N VAL A 18 -7.59 -0.29 -4.42
CA VAL A 18 -8.79 0.54 -4.25
C VAL A 18 -9.97 -0.18 -3.59
N VAL A 19 -10.10 -1.50 -3.79
CA VAL A 19 -11.17 -2.31 -3.18
C VAL A 19 -10.72 -3.06 -1.93
N GLY A 20 -9.43 -3.03 -1.63
CA GLY A 20 -8.79 -3.75 -0.53
C GLY A 20 -8.32 -5.15 -0.91
N GLY A 21 -7.71 -5.84 0.05
CA GLY A 21 -7.03 -7.11 -0.20
C GLY A 21 -5.58 -6.91 -0.68
N ALA A 22 -4.97 -5.82 -0.23
CA ALA A 22 -3.53 -5.61 -0.32
C ALA A 22 -2.80 -6.73 0.43
N HIS A 23 -1.68 -7.19 -0.14
CA HIS A 23 -0.87 -8.24 0.46
C HIS A 23 0.52 -7.69 0.76
N ALA A 24 0.91 -7.76 2.03
CA ALA A 24 2.26 -7.41 2.42
C ALA A 24 3.21 -8.57 2.11
N HIS A 25 4.33 -8.26 1.47
CA HIS A 25 5.45 -9.16 1.26
C HIS A 25 6.31 -9.31 2.52
N ARG A 26 6.28 -8.32 3.43
CA ARG A 26 7.00 -8.33 4.70
C ARG A 26 6.07 -8.13 5.89
N GLY A 27 6.48 -8.63 7.05
CA GLY A 27 5.72 -8.53 8.29
C GLY A 27 5.52 -7.08 8.73
N THR A 28 4.41 -6.83 9.43
CA THR A 28 4.09 -5.50 9.97
C THR A 28 5.16 -5.05 10.97
N PRO A 29 5.77 -3.87 10.79
CA PRO A 29 6.77 -3.36 11.72
C PRO A 29 6.20 -3.26 13.13
N GLY A 30 7.00 -3.68 14.12
CA GLY A 30 6.61 -3.62 15.53
C GLY A 30 5.64 -4.72 15.99
N SER A 31 5.34 -5.72 15.17
CA SER A 31 4.46 -6.85 15.55
C SER A 31 4.95 -7.65 16.76
N GLU A 32 6.24 -7.60 17.08
CA GLU A 32 6.83 -8.29 18.23
C GLU A 32 6.83 -7.47 19.53
N ALA A 33 6.37 -6.21 19.49
CA ALA A 33 6.32 -5.37 20.67
C ALA A 33 5.26 -5.90 21.66
N SER A 34 5.71 -6.40 22.81
CA SER A 34 4.86 -7.06 23.81
C SER A 34 3.97 -6.11 24.63
N SER A 35 4.04 -4.80 24.41
CA SER A 35 3.31 -3.78 25.18
C SER A 35 2.55 -2.83 24.26
N VAL A 36 1.39 -3.26 23.78
CA VAL A 36 0.40 -2.33 23.21
C VAL A 36 -0.44 -1.82 24.37
N THR A 37 -0.24 -0.55 24.75
CA THR A 37 -1.16 0.11 25.67
C THR A 37 -2.52 0.18 25.01
N ALA A 38 -3.55 -0.35 25.68
CA ALA A 38 -4.91 -0.26 25.16
C ALA A 38 -5.33 1.21 25.09
N LEU A 39 -5.71 1.67 23.89
CA LEU A 39 -6.32 2.98 23.70
C LEU A 39 -7.72 2.98 24.33
N ASP A 40 -8.09 4.10 24.94
CA ASP A 40 -9.47 4.31 25.32
C ASP A 40 -10.39 4.44 24.08
N PRO A 41 -11.73 4.37 24.23
CA PRO A 41 -12.63 4.43 23.08
C PRO A 41 -12.48 5.69 22.23
N SER A 42 -12.19 6.84 22.83
CA SER A 42 -12.05 8.13 22.14
C SER A 42 -10.72 8.23 21.40
N GLU A 43 -9.64 7.74 22.01
CA GLU A 43 -8.34 7.63 21.38
C GLU A 43 -8.38 6.67 20.19
N ARG A 44 -9.08 5.54 20.33
CA ARG A 44 -9.26 4.56 19.24
C ARG A 44 -10.04 5.16 18.07
N GLU A 45 -11.12 5.90 18.34
CA GLU A 45 -11.90 6.58 17.30
C GLU A 45 -11.05 7.62 16.55
N HIS A 46 -10.28 8.42 17.30
CA HIS A 46 -9.37 9.40 16.72
C HIS A 46 -8.27 8.74 15.86
N ALA A 47 -7.62 7.69 16.39
CA ALA A 47 -6.59 6.93 15.69
C ALA A 47 -7.13 6.29 14.41
N ALA A 48 -8.34 5.72 14.43
CA ALA A 48 -8.98 5.18 13.22
C ALA A 48 -9.24 6.28 12.17
N GLY A 49 -9.57 7.50 12.61
CA GLY A 49 -9.67 8.67 11.72
C GLY A 49 -8.36 8.99 11.02
N LEU A 50 -7.25 9.02 11.76
CA LEU A 50 -5.91 9.24 11.21
C LEU A 50 -5.49 8.11 10.26
N MET A 51 -5.81 6.86 10.62
CA MET A 51 -5.51 5.71 9.77
C MET A 51 -6.25 5.74 8.44
N ARG A 52 -7.48 6.29 8.38
CA ARG A 52 -8.21 6.46 7.11
C ARG A 52 -7.51 7.46 6.19
N VAL A 53 -6.97 8.54 6.75
CA VAL A 53 -6.16 9.50 5.99
C VAL A 53 -4.89 8.84 5.49
N ASN A 54 -4.21 8.05 6.33
CA ASN A 54 -3.02 7.33 5.92
C ASN A 54 -3.32 6.33 4.79
N HIS A 55 -4.36 5.50 4.95
CA HIS A 55 -4.79 4.53 3.94
C HIS A 55 -5.06 5.20 2.58
N VAL A 56 -5.81 6.30 2.56
CA VAL A 56 -6.03 7.06 1.31
C VAL A 56 -4.72 7.58 0.72
N GLY A 57 -3.77 7.99 1.56
CA GLY A 57 -2.41 8.36 1.15
C GLY A 57 -1.71 7.22 0.39
N GLU A 58 -1.75 6.01 0.94
CA GLU A 58 -1.15 4.83 0.30
C GLU A 58 -1.82 4.50 -1.05
N VAL A 59 -3.15 4.60 -1.14
CA VAL A 59 -3.89 4.43 -2.42
C VAL A 59 -3.44 5.46 -3.45
N CYS A 60 -3.26 6.72 -3.04
CA CYS A 60 -2.79 7.78 -3.93
C CYS A 60 -1.34 7.55 -4.37
N ALA A 61 -0.48 7.08 -3.46
CA ALA A 61 0.91 6.75 -3.76
C ALA A 61 1.00 5.58 -4.76
N GLN A 62 0.18 4.54 -4.60
CA GLN A 62 0.04 3.46 -5.60
C GLN A 62 -0.31 3.99 -6.98
N ALA A 63 -1.35 4.84 -7.07
CA ALA A 63 -1.74 5.43 -8.34
C ALA A 63 -0.61 6.24 -8.97
N LEU A 64 0.12 7.03 -8.16
CA LEU A 64 1.26 7.83 -8.60
C LEU A 64 2.39 6.95 -9.14
N TYR A 65 2.86 5.98 -8.35
CA TYR A 65 4.02 5.17 -8.72
C TYR A 65 3.73 4.24 -9.89
N GLN A 66 2.57 3.57 -9.91
CA GLN A 66 2.19 2.70 -11.02
C GLN A 66 2.04 3.50 -12.33
N SER A 67 1.37 4.66 -12.30
CA SER A 67 1.19 5.47 -13.51
C SER A 67 2.49 6.06 -14.04
N GLN A 68 3.38 6.54 -13.15
CA GLN A 68 4.69 7.03 -13.56
C GLN A 68 5.59 5.91 -14.09
N LYS A 69 5.54 4.71 -13.49
CA LYS A 69 6.31 3.53 -13.93
C LYS A 69 5.96 3.16 -15.37
N LEU A 70 4.68 3.23 -15.74
CA LEU A 70 4.20 2.91 -17.09
C LEU A 70 4.77 3.83 -18.19
N VAL A 71 5.08 5.08 -17.86
CA VAL A 71 5.56 6.09 -18.82
C VAL A 71 7.04 6.46 -18.64
N ALA A 72 7.71 5.89 -17.64
CA ALA A 72 9.11 6.14 -17.35
C ALA A 72 10.00 5.69 -18.53
N ARG A 73 10.81 6.61 -19.06
CA ARG A 73 11.77 6.33 -20.15
C ARG A 73 13.13 5.88 -19.65
N ASN A 74 13.50 6.30 -18.43
CA ASN A 74 14.74 5.87 -17.79
C ASN A 74 14.47 4.54 -17.04
N PRO A 75 15.20 3.45 -17.34
CA PRO A 75 15.02 2.17 -16.67
C PRO A 75 15.31 2.23 -15.16
N GLU A 76 16.22 3.07 -14.70
CA GLU A 76 16.53 3.23 -13.27
C GLU A 76 15.36 3.86 -12.52
N ILE A 77 14.72 4.88 -13.12
CA ILE A 77 13.51 5.51 -12.57
C ILE A 77 12.35 4.50 -12.54
N ALA A 78 12.19 3.70 -13.60
CA ALA A 78 11.15 2.68 -13.65
C ALA A 78 11.32 1.62 -12.53
N GLN A 79 12.56 1.18 -12.26
CA GLN A 79 12.85 0.26 -11.18
C GLN A 79 12.62 0.89 -9.79
N MET A 80 13.04 2.14 -9.60
CA MET A 80 12.79 2.86 -8.36
C MET A 80 11.28 2.97 -8.08
N LEU A 81 10.49 3.35 -9.08
CA LEU A 81 9.02 3.46 -8.95
C LEU A 81 8.36 2.10 -8.68
N ASP A 82 8.86 1.02 -9.29
CA ASP A 82 8.37 -0.33 -9.00
C ASP A 82 8.67 -0.73 -7.55
N HIS A 83 9.87 -0.43 -7.06
CA HIS A 83 10.24 -0.67 -5.68
C HIS A 83 9.38 0.13 -4.70
N SER A 84 9.20 1.43 -4.94
CA SER A 84 8.32 2.27 -4.11
C SER A 84 6.88 1.75 -4.13
N ALA A 85 6.36 1.35 -5.29
CA ALA A 85 5.03 0.75 -5.37
C ALA A 85 4.92 -0.57 -4.58
N GLN A 86 5.99 -1.37 -4.49
CA GLN A 86 5.97 -2.56 -3.63
C GLN A 86 5.92 -2.18 -2.14
N GLU A 87 6.71 -1.19 -1.71
CA GLU A 87 6.69 -0.71 -0.32
C GLU A 87 5.32 -0.16 0.09
N GLU A 88 4.68 0.63 -0.77
CA GLU A 88 3.34 1.17 -0.43
C GLU A 88 2.26 0.08 -0.42
N MET A 89 2.46 -1.04 -1.12
CA MET A 89 1.51 -2.17 -1.05
C MET A 89 1.59 -2.85 0.32
N ASP A 90 2.79 -2.98 0.86
CA ASP A 90 2.97 -3.44 2.25
C ASP A 90 2.29 -2.47 3.23
N HIS A 91 2.49 -1.16 3.05
CA HIS A 91 1.90 -0.14 3.92
C HIS A 91 0.38 -0.14 3.85
N LEU A 92 -0.19 -0.29 2.66
CA LEU A 92 -1.63 -0.38 2.45
C LEU A 92 -2.22 -1.60 3.19
N ALA A 93 -1.58 -2.77 3.05
CA ALA A 93 -1.98 -3.98 3.77
C ALA A 93 -1.91 -3.80 5.29
N TRP A 94 -0.88 -3.12 5.81
CA TRP A 94 -0.80 -2.84 7.25
C TRP A 94 -1.86 -1.85 7.72
N CYS A 95 -2.19 -0.84 6.92
CA CYS A 95 -3.26 0.09 7.22
C CYS A 95 -4.61 -0.63 7.31
N GLU A 96 -4.90 -1.56 6.39
CA GLU A 96 -6.13 -2.36 6.40
C GLU A 96 -6.28 -3.18 7.70
N THR A 97 -5.20 -3.70 8.27
CA THR A 97 -5.27 -4.45 9.54
C THR A 97 -5.54 -3.60 10.78
N ARG A 98 -5.44 -2.27 10.67
CA ARG A 98 -5.53 -1.30 11.78
C ARG A 98 -6.78 -0.41 11.71
N LEU A 99 -7.53 -0.48 10.61
CA LEU A 99 -8.79 0.24 10.38
C LEU A 99 -9.99 -0.55 10.88
#